data_AF-A0A6V7D728-F1
#
_entry.id   AF-A0A6V7D728-F1
#
_cell.length_a   1.000
_cell.length_b   1.000
_cell.length_c   1.000
_cell.angle_alpha   90.00
_cell.angle_beta   90.00
_cell.angle_gamma   90.00
#
_symmetry.space_group_name_H-M   'P 1'
#
loop_
_entity.id
_entity.type
_entity.pdbx_description
1 polymer ?
#
loop_
_entity_poly.entity_id
_entity_poly.type
_entity_poly.pdbx_seq_one_letter_code
_entity_poly.pdbx_strand_id
1 'polypeptide(L)' 'MTGLAHTYPTSGEVQAIDKAQQDVRRLETRAVEYATEPDTLAGINEELDLARARLDRLLSPWRRP' A
#
# COMPACT_ATOMS: atom_id res chain seq x y z
N MET A 1 4.50 6.33 31.05
CA MET A 1 3.03 6.39 30.96
C MET A 1 2.58 5.57 29.77
N THR A 2 1.98 4.41 30.06
CA THR A 2 1.04 3.62 29.25
C THR A 2 1.28 3.53 27.74
N GLY A 3 2.01 2.49 27.35
CA GLY A 3 1.80 1.82 26.07
C GLY A 3 0.39 1.26 26.03
N LEU A 4 -0.55 2.07 25.57
CA LEU A 4 -1.84 1.58 25.13
C LEU A 4 -1.59 0.90 23.79
N ALA A 5 -1.69 -0.42 23.81
CA ALA A 5 -1.83 -1.23 22.61
C ALA A 5 -2.78 -0.50 21.64
N HIS A 6 -2.34 -0.29 20.41
CA HIS A 6 -3.22 0.11 19.33
C HIS A 6 -4.23 -1.04 19.14
N THR A 7 -5.32 -1.00 19.90
CA THR A 7 -6.34 -2.04 19.90
C THR A 7 -7.19 -1.94 18.63
N TYR A 8 -7.36 -0.73 18.10
CA TYR A 8 -8.11 -0.43 16.87
C TYR A 8 -7.53 0.78 16.14
N PRO A 9 -7.56 0.80 14.79
CA PRO A 9 -7.10 1.95 14.02
C PRO A 9 -8.03 3.15 14.20
N THR A 10 -7.43 4.33 14.26
CA THR A 10 -8.15 5.59 14.19
C THR A 10 -8.78 5.76 12.81
N SER A 11 -9.84 6.58 12.70
CA SER A 11 -10.47 6.86 11.41
C SER A 11 -9.49 7.42 10.37
N GLY A 12 -8.46 8.15 10.80
CA GLY A 12 -7.39 8.64 9.91
C GLY A 12 -6.47 7.54 9.41
N GLU A 13 -6.10 6.58 10.26
CA GLU A 13 -5.30 5.42 9.85
C GLU A 13 -6.07 4.51 8.90
N VAL A 14 -7.37 4.27 9.14
CA VAL A 14 -8.23 3.51 8.22
C VAL A 14 -8.28 4.17 6.85
N GLN A 15 -8.49 5.50 6.78
CA GLN A 15 -8.50 6.22 5.51
C GLN A 15 -7.14 6.17 4.79
N ALA A 16 -6.03 6.29 5.54
CA ALA A 16 -4.70 6.20 4.96
C ALA A 16 -4.40 4.80 4.40
N ILE A 17 -4.83 3.75 5.10
CA ILE A 17 -4.71 2.36 4.64
C ILE A 17 -5.58 2.12 3.40
N ASP A 18 -6.84 2.54 3.41
CA ASP A 18 -7.75 2.35 2.26
C ASP A 18 -7.24 3.08 1.02
N LYS A 19 -6.74 4.31 1.17
CA LYS A 19 -6.10 5.04 0.07
C LYS A 19 -4.86 4.32 -0.45
N ALA A 20 -3.99 3.83 0.43
CA ALA A 20 -2.81 3.07 0.01
C ALA A 20 -3.17 1.76 -0.70
N GLN A 21 -4.24 1.07 -0.26
CA GLN A 21 -4.77 -0.10 -0.96
C GLN A 21 -5.35 0.24 -2.33
N GLN A 22 -6.05 1.38 -2.46
CA GLN A 22 -6.56 1.86 -3.73
C GLN A 22 -5.43 2.21 -4.70
N ASP A 23 -4.36 2.85 -4.23
CA ASP A 23 -3.19 3.19 -5.03
C ASP A 23 -2.51 1.91 -5.58
N VAL A 24 -2.32 0.89 -4.73
CA VAL A 24 -1.79 -0.42 -5.16
C VAL A 24 -2.68 -1.06 -6.23
N ARG A 25 -4.00 -1.15 -5.98
CA ARG A 25 -4.94 -1.75 -6.95
C ARG A 25 -4.92 -1.02 -8.29
N ARG A 26 -4.85 0.32 -8.28
CA ARG A 26 -4.77 1.13 -9.49
C ARG A 26 -3.50 0.82 -10.28
N LEU A 27 -2.36 0.70 -9.61
CA LEU A 27 -1.09 0.38 -10.24
C LEU A 27 -1.06 -1.05 -10.78
N GLU A 28 -1.66 -2.01 -10.09
CA GLU A 28 -1.83 -3.39 -10.58
C GLU A 28 -2.67 -3.44 -11.86
N THR A 29 -3.78 -2.70 -11.91
CA THR A 29 -4.57 -2.58 -13.15
C THR A 29 -3.73 -1.98 -14.29
N ARG A 30 -3.00 -0.90 -14.03
CA ARG A 30 -2.11 -0.29 -15.05
C ARG A 30 -1.02 -1.26 -15.50
N ALA A 31 -0.43 -2.03 -14.60
CA ALA A 31 0.60 -3.02 -14.96
C ALA A 31 0.04 -4.07 -15.94
N VAL A 32 -1.22 -4.48 -15.76
CA VAL A 32 -1.90 -5.39 -16.69
C VAL A 32 -2.18 -4.71 -18.04
N GLU A 33 -2.65 -3.45 -18.03
CA GLU A 33 -2.92 -2.67 -19.26
C GLU A 33 -1.65 -2.48 -20.11
N TYR A 34 -0.51 -2.23 -19.48
CA TYR A 34 0.77 -1.97 -20.13
C TYR A 34 1.70 -3.20 -20.17
N ALA A 35 1.17 -4.41 -20.01
CA ALA A 35 1.97 -5.64 -19.93
C ALA A 35 2.83 -5.91 -21.18
N THR A 36 2.43 -5.37 -22.34
CA THR A 36 3.15 -5.49 -23.61
C THR A 36 4.20 -4.40 -23.84
N GLU A 37 4.28 -3.41 -22.95
CA GLU A 37 5.22 -2.28 -23.03
C GLU A 37 6.27 -2.40 -21.92
N PRO A 38 7.44 -3.03 -22.17
CA PRO A 38 8.37 -3.40 -21.12
C PRO A 38 8.94 -2.20 -20.34
N ASP A 39 9.24 -1.08 -21.03
CA ASP A 39 9.76 0.12 -20.39
C ASP A 39 8.70 0.80 -19.50
N THR A 40 7.46 0.88 -20.00
CA THR A 40 6.31 1.41 -19.25
C THR A 40 6.00 0.52 -18.04
N LEU A 41 6.02 -0.80 -18.23
CA LEU A 41 5.78 -1.79 -17.18
C LEU A 41 6.86 -1.73 -16.08
N ALA A 42 8.12 -1.51 -16.45
CA ALA A 42 9.21 -1.33 -15.48
C ALA A 42 8.94 -0.15 -14.55
N GLY A 43 8.58 1.02 -15.10
CA GLY A 43 8.21 2.19 -14.30
C GLY A 43 6.99 1.96 -13.40
N ILE A 44 5.96 1.28 -13.91
CA ILE A 44 4.78 0.93 -13.11
C ILE A 44 5.15 -0.02 -11.97
N ASN A 45 6.03 -1.00 -12.21
CA ASN A 45 6.46 -1.93 -11.18
C ASN A 45 7.27 -1.24 -10.08
N GLU A 46 8.14 -0.28 -10.42
CA GLU A 46 8.85 0.54 -9.43
C GLU A 46 7.87 1.34 -8.56
N GLU A 47 6.87 1.98 -9.17
CA GLU A 47 5.81 2.69 -8.43
C GLU A 47 5.00 1.72 -7.54
N LEU A 48 4.72 0.51 -8.04
CA LEU A 48 3.98 -0.52 -7.32
C LEU A 48 4.73 -1.02 -6.09
N ASP A 49 6.05 -1.21 -6.20
CA ASP A 49 6.90 -1.61 -5.08
C ASP A 49 6.91 -0.54 -3.98
N LEU A 50 6.98 0.74 -4.36
CA LEU A 50 6.89 1.85 -3.41
C LEU A 50 5.51 1.92 -2.74
N ALA A 51 4.43 1.73 -3.50
CA ALA A 51 3.07 1.72 -2.98
C ALA A 51 2.83 0.56 -2.01
N ARG A 52 3.34 -0.63 -2.33
CA ARG A 52 3.30 -1.82 -1.46
C ARG A 52 4.10 -1.60 -0.19
N ALA A 53 5.32 -1.07 -0.28
CA ALA A 53 6.14 -0.74 0.89
C ALA A 53 5.45 0.28 1.81
N ARG A 54 4.77 1.27 1.23
CA ARG A 54 3.97 2.24 2.00
C ARG A 54 2.80 1.58 2.72
N LEU A 55 2.04 0.75 2.02
CA LEU A 55 0.93 0.00 2.61
C LEU A 55 1.42 -0.93 3.73
N ASP A 56 2.56 -1.59 3.51
CA ASP A 56 3.19 -2.47 4.50
C ASP A 56 3.54 -1.72 5.79
N ARG A 57 4.16 -0.54 5.68
CA ARG A 57 4.44 0.33 6.84
C ARG A 57 3.18 0.75 7.58
N LEU A 58 2.10 1.06 6.86
CA LEU A 58 0.81 1.42 7.49
C LEU A 58 0.15 0.23 8.18
N LEU A 59 0.37 -0.99 7.68
CA LEU A 59 -0.16 -2.22 8.27
C LEU A 59 0.74 -2.79 9.37
N SER A 60 2.02 -2.41 9.42
CA SER A 60 3.00 -2.91 10.39
C SER A 60 2.55 -2.82 11.85
N PRO A 61 1.86 -1.77 12.33
CA PRO A 61 1.38 -1.71 13.71
C PRO A 61 0.29 -2.76 14.02
N TRP A 62 -0.40 -3.25 12.99
CA TRP A 62 -1.55 -4.16 13.09
C TRP A 62 -1.18 -5.62 12.84
N ARG A 63 -0.06 -5.87 12.14
CA ARG A 63 0.51 -7.21 12.00
C ARG A 63 1.21 -7.57 13.31
N ARG A 64 0.49 -8.24 14.21
CA ARG A 64 1.09 -8.87 15.40
C ARG A 64 2.14 -9.92 14.98
N PRO A 65 3.20 -10.14 15.78
CA PRO A 65 3.99 -11.37 15.71
C PRO A 65 3.17 -12.60 16.12
#